data_AF-A0AAD8APS2-F1
#
_entry.id   AF-A0AAD8APS2-F1
#
_cell.length_a   1.000
_cell.length_b   1.000
_cell.length_c   1.000
_cell.angle_alpha   90.00
_cell.angle_beta   90.00
_cell.angle_gamma   90.00
#
_symmetry.space_group_name_H-M   'P 1'
#
loop_
_entity.id
_entity.type
_entity.pdbx_description
1 polymer ?
#
loop_
_entity_poly.entity_id
_entity_poly.type
_entity_poly.pdbx_seq_one_letter_code
_entity_poly.pdbx_strand_id
1 'polypeptide(L)'
;SCGPKCGFLITLLVTHLLTSTTASEMVPALVIIDVQKCFLKGGNLAVTDGDAVINVINRIRTTWREAFKLIVLTKDWHCQNHVSFASSHEDYSPFSDITLRYNSQGQLCDVEGTNVPSTVTCSLDETTKAVEQKLWPDHCIANVTTGGASSEIAEGLLTTHNDIYVLKGDNCQVRKPENKCVNLMC
;
A
#
# COMPACT_ATOMS: atom_id res chain seq x y z
N SER A 1 -6.35 19.91 -76.03
CA SER A 1 -7.35 19.80 -74.94
C SER A 1 -6.97 18.60 -74.07
N CYS A 2 -6.75 18.88 -72.77
CA CYS A 2 -6.48 18.01 -71.60
C CYS A 2 -5.71 16.68 -71.76
N GLY A 3 -4.54 16.56 -71.09
CA GLY A 3 -3.69 15.36 -71.08
C GLY A 3 -3.90 14.41 -69.88
N PRO A 4 -3.39 13.16 -69.95
CA PRO A 4 -3.62 12.11 -68.96
C PRO A 4 -2.56 12.14 -67.86
N LYS A 5 -2.63 13.10 -66.93
CA LYS A 5 -1.74 13.14 -65.75
C LYS A 5 -2.45 13.59 -64.46
N CYS A 6 -3.72 13.22 -64.28
CA CYS A 6 -4.49 13.60 -63.08
C CYS A 6 -4.96 12.39 -62.22
N GLY A 7 -4.63 11.15 -62.61
CA GLY A 7 -5.17 9.96 -61.95
C GLY A 7 -4.23 9.22 -60.98
N PHE A 8 -2.92 9.50 -60.98
CA PHE A 8 -1.95 8.67 -60.25
C PHE A 8 -1.40 9.31 -58.96
N LEU A 9 -1.63 10.60 -58.74
CA LEU A 9 -1.11 11.30 -57.55
C LEU A 9 -2.06 11.27 -56.35
N ILE A 10 -3.34 10.95 -56.56
CA ILE A 10 -4.36 10.94 -55.50
C ILE A 10 -4.34 9.63 -54.71
N THR A 11 -3.91 8.52 -55.32
CA THR A 11 -3.89 7.21 -54.65
C THR A 11 -2.72 7.05 -53.66
N LEU A 12 -1.63 7.82 -53.81
CA LEU A 12 -0.46 7.71 -52.92
C LEU A 12 -0.57 8.57 -51.64
N LEU A 13 -1.43 9.60 -51.64
CA LEU A 13 -1.61 10.48 -50.48
C LEU A 13 -2.65 9.96 -49.47
N VAL A 14 -3.52 9.03 -49.86
CA VAL A 14 -4.59 8.52 -48.99
C VAL A 14 -4.12 7.34 -48.10
N THR A 15 -2.98 6.72 -48.39
CA THR A 15 -2.40 5.67 -47.53
C THR A 15 -1.53 6.18 -46.38
N HIS A 16 -1.20 7.48 -46.33
CA HIS A 16 -0.39 8.06 -45.25
C HIS A 16 -1.18 8.75 -44.13
N LEU A 17 -2.51 8.77 -44.23
CA LEU A 17 -3.39 9.32 -43.19
C LEU A 17 -4.29 8.22 -42.58
N LEU A 18 -3.73 7.05 -42.29
CA LEU A 18 -4.24 6.31 -41.15
C LEU A 18 -3.78 7.06 -39.91
N THR A 19 -4.69 7.89 -39.41
CA THR A 19 -4.64 8.52 -38.10
C THR A 19 -4.14 7.49 -37.09
N SER A 20 -2.85 7.60 -36.75
CA SER A 20 -2.28 7.05 -35.53
C SER A 20 -2.89 7.82 -34.37
N THR A 21 -4.16 7.55 -34.07
CA THR A 21 -4.64 7.65 -32.70
C THR A 21 -3.92 6.55 -31.95
N THR A 22 -2.71 6.86 -31.46
CA THR A 22 -2.19 6.16 -30.29
C THR A 22 -3.22 6.44 -29.19
N ALA A 23 -4.14 5.50 -29.00
CA ALA A 23 -4.73 5.35 -27.69
C ALA A 23 -3.54 5.36 -26.73
N SER A 24 -3.52 6.28 -25.76
CA SER A 24 -2.49 6.32 -24.71
C SER A 24 -2.26 4.87 -24.28
N GLU A 25 -1.09 4.32 -24.60
CA GLU A 25 -0.82 2.92 -24.31
C GLU A 25 -0.96 2.76 -22.80
N MET A 26 -1.95 1.99 -22.36
CA MET A 26 -2.16 1.78 -20.94
C MET A 26 -0.98 0.96 -20.43
N VAL A 27 -0.14 1.60 -19.61
CA VAL A 27 1.05 0.97 -19.05
C VAL A 27 0.65 0.22 -17.77
N PRO A 28 0.66 -1.13 -17.76
CA PRO A 28 0.26 -1.86 -16.57
C PRO A 28 1.41 -1.88 -15.54
N ALA A 29 1.01 -1.85 -14.28
CA ALA A 29 1.88 -1.99 -13.12
C ALA A 29 1.45 -3.20 -12.28
N LEU A 30 2.41 -3.87 -11.65
CA LEU A 30 2.15 -4.88 -10.63
C LEU A 30 2.42 -4.27 -9.26
N VAL A 31 1.40 -4.25 -8.40
CA VAL A 31 1.53 -3.83 -6.99
C VAL A 31 1.43 -5.06 -6.12
N ILE A 32 2.50 -5.36 -5.38
CA ILE A 32 2.61 -6.48 -4.44
C ILE A 32 2.49 -5.89 -3.04
N ILE A 33 1.50 -6.35 -2.29
CA ILE A 33 1.10 -5.68 -1.05
C ILE A 33 1.51 -6.53 0.13
N ASP A 34 2.42 -5.97 0.93
CA ASP A 34 2.71 -6.39 2.31
C ASP A 34 2.98 -7.89 2.48
N VAL A 35 3.70 -8.47 1.53
CA VAL A 35 4.19 -9.85 1.61
C VAL A 35 5.42 -9.86 2.51
N GLN A 36 5.19 -9.63 3.81
CA GLN A 36 6.20 -9.44 4.85
C GLN A 36 6.13 -10.55 5.91
N LYS A 37 7.26 -10.84 6.56
CA LYS A 37 7.39 -11.90 7.56
C LYS A 37 6.36 -11.80 8.69
N CYS A 38 6.05 -10.59 9.15
CA CYS A 38 5.04 -10.31 10.17
C CYS A 38 3.61 -10.82 9.84
N PHE A 39 3.27 -10.98 8.56
CA PHE A 39 1.96 -11.46 8.09
C PHE A 39 1.97 -12.94 7.67
N LEU A 40 3.14 -13.59 7.70
CA LEU A 40 3.30 -14.98 7.28
C LEU A 40 3.44 -15.91 8.47
N LYS A 41 3.56 -17.22 8.23
CA LYS A 41 3.70 -18.20 9.30
C LYS A 41 4.88 -17.85 10.22
N GLY A 42 4.59 -17.73 11.52
CA GLY A 42 5.57 -17.31 12.55
C GLY A 42 5.62 -15.80 12.79
N GLY A 43 4.90 -15.02 11.99
CA GLY A 43 4.61 -13.60 12.22
C GLY A 43 3.64 -13.36 13.39
N ASN A 44 3.70 -12.16 13.96
CA ASN A 44 2.81 -11.74 15.05
C ASN A 44 1.37 -11.52 14.57
N LEU A 45 1.17 -11.24 13.28
CA LEU A 45 -0.15 -11.10 12.65
C LEU A 45 -0.26 -12.04 11.45
N ALA A 46 0.14 -13.30 11.66
CA ALA A 46 0.14 -14.33 10.64
C ALA A 46 -1.25 -14.55 10.03
N VAL A 47 -1.35 -14.42 8.71
CA VAL A 47 -2.55 -14.78 7.94
C VAL A 47 -2.49 -16.28 7.65
N THR A 48 -3.61 -16.98 7.87
CA THR A 48 -3.72 -18.41 7.55
C THR A 48 -3.40 -18.64 6.06
N ASP A 49 -2.46 -19.55 5.80
CA ASP A 49 -1.95 -19.86 4.46
C ASP A 49 -1.38 -18.66 3.68
N GLY A 50 -0.96 -17.59 4.36
CA GLY A 50 -0.41 -16.39 3.74
C GLY A 50 0.78 -16.66 2.81
N ASP A 51 1.61 -17.66 3.13
CA ASP A 51 2.79 -18.04 2.34
C ASP A 51 2.44 -18.54 0.92
N ALA A 52 1.21 -19.03 0.70
CA ALA A 52 0.79 -19.56 -0.59
C ALA A 52 0.82 -18.51 -1.72
N VAL A 53 0.67 -17.22 -1.37
CA VAL A 53 0.67 -16.11 -2.33
C VAL A 53 2.03 -15.91 -2.99
N ILE A 54 3.13 -16.28 -2.33
CA ILE A 54 4.50 -16.05 -2.80
C ILE A 54 4.73 -16.73 -4.16
N ASN A 55 4.34 -18.01 -4.28
CA ASN A 55 4.49 -18.76 -5.52
C ASN A 55 3.63 -18.18 -6.66
N VAL A 56 2.43 -17.69 -6.34
CA VAL A 56 1.54 -17.06 -7.32
C VAL A 56 2.14 -15.76 -7.84
N ILE A 57 2.63 -14.89 -6.94
CA ILE A 57 3.27 -13.64 -7.30
C ILE A 57 4.52 -13.90 -8.13
N ASN A 58 5.37 -14.85 -7.72
CA ASN A 58 6.56 -15.22 -8.47
C ASN A 58 6.22 -15.70 -9.89
N ARG A 59 5.15 -16.49 -10.04
CA ARG A 59 4.67 -16.92 -11.36
C ARG A 59 4.17 -15.75 -12.19
N ILE A 60 3.42 -14.82 -11.62
CA ILE A 60 2.94 -13.62 -12.31
C ILE A 60 4.12 -12.77 -12.79
N ARG A 61 5.06 -12.48 -11.88
CA ARG A 61 6.27 -11.69 -12.17
C ARG A 61 7.08 -12.30 -13.31
N THR A 62 7.31 -13.61 -13.29
CA THR A 62 8.15 -14.28 -14.30
C THR A 62 7.43 -14.46 -15.64
N THR A 63 6.14 -14.78 -15.62
CA THR A 63 5.32 -15.04 -16.82
C THR A 63 5.04 -13.75 -17.59
N TRP A 64 4.77 -12.65 -16.88
CA TRP A 64 4.34 -11.37 -17.45
C TRP A 64 5.38 -10.26 -17.28
N ARG A 65 6.65 -10.63 -17.11
CA ARG A 65 7.74 -9.69 -16.81
C ARG A 65 7.84 -8.52 -17.79
N GLU A 66 7.60 -8.78 -19.09
CA GLU A 66 7.71 -7.77 -20.15
C GLU A 66 6.43 -6.90 -20.26
N ALA A 67 5.34 -7.35 -19.66
CA ALA A 67 4.07 -6.63 -19.66
C ALA A 67 4.10 -5.48 -18.64
N PHE A 68 4.59 -5.74 -17.42
CA PHE A 68 4.65 -4.73 -16.38
C PHE A 68 5.85 -3.79 -16.58
N LYS A 69 5.58 -2.49 -16.81
CA LYS A 69 6.65 -1.48 -16.84
C LYS A 69 7.04 -0.99 -15.45
N LEU A 70 6.22 -1.29 -14.45
CA LEU A 70 6.42 -0.89 -13.07
C LEU A 70 6.03 -2.02 -12.13
N ILE A 71 6.91 -2.35 -11.18
CA ILE A 71 6.61 -3.26 -10.08
C ILE A 71 6.85 -2.50 -8.77
N VAL A 72 5.80 -2.43 -7.94
CA VAL A 72 5.81 -1.76 -6.65
C VAL A 72 5.56 -2.79 -5.57
N LEU A 73 6.37 -2.78 -4.52
CA LEU A 73 6.12 -3.51 -3.29
C LEU A 73 5.73 -2.51 -2.20
N THR A 74 4.65 -2.76 -1.48
CA THR A 74 4.36 -2.01 -0.25
C THR A 74 4.92 -2.74 0.96
N LYS A 75 5.27 -1.97 2.00
CA LYS A 75 5.63 -2.50 3.31
C LYS A 75 4.86 -1.72 4.38
N ASP A 76 4.14 -2.42 5.25
CA ASP A 76 3.85 -1.89 6.57
C ASP A 76 5.16 -1.69 7.35
N TRP A 77 5.28 -0.51 7.92
CA TRP A 77 6.54 0.00 8.46
C TRP A 77 6.28 0.84 9.70
N HIS A 78 5.84 0.18 10.76
CA HIS A 78 5.36 0.84 11.97
C HIS A 78 6.47 1.21 12.94
N CYS A 79 6.30 2.29 13.68
CA CYS A 79 7.10 2.50 14.89
C CYS A 79 6.67 1.54 16.01
N GLN A 80 7.52 1.33 17.01
CA GLN A 80 7.29 0.37 18.10
C GLN A 80 6.01 0.62 18.90
N ASN A 81 5.54 1.89 18.96
CA ASN A 81 4.36 2.33 19.69
C ASN A 81 3.33 3.00 18.77
N HIS A 82 3.14 2.39 17.60
CA HIS A 82 2.15 2.86 16.63
C HIS A 82 0.73 2.74 17.21
N VAL A 83 -0.11 3.74 16.94
CA VAL A 83 -1.49 3.86 17.48
C VAL A 83 -2.38 2.65 17.15
N SER A 84 -2.06 1.87 16.14
CA SER A 84 -2.81 0.67 15.80
C SER A 84 -2.44 -0.56 16.63
N PHE A 85 -1.42 -0.49 17.48
CA PHE A 85 -1.00 -1.63 18.31
C PHE A 85 -1.71 -1.64 19.64
N ALA A 86 -2.23 -2.80 20.04
CA ALA A 86 -2.86 -2.96 21.35
C ALA A 86 -1.89 -2.65 22.50
N SER A 87 -0.60 -2.94 22.35
CA SER A 87 0.44 -2.61 23.34
C SER A 87 0.59 -1.11 23.61
N SER A 88 0.08 -0.25 22.71
CA SER A 88 0.13 1.20 22.86
C SER A 88 -1.07 1.78 23.62
N HIS A 89 -2.01 0.93 24.06
CA HIS A 89 -3.20 1.33 24.82
C HIS A 89 -3.36 0.44 26.05
N GLU A 90 -3.43 1.04 27.22
CA GLU A 90 -3.68 0.34 28.48
C GLU A 90 -5.04 -0.36 28.46
N ASP A 91 -5.12 -1.53 29.09
CA ASP A 91 -6.34 -2.35 29.21
C ASP A 91 -6.95 -2.89 27.91
N TYR A 92 -6.33 -2.68 26.74
CA TYR A 92 -6.78 -3.25 25.48
C TYR A 92 -5.98 -4.48 25.06
N SER A 93 -6.69 -5.45 24.47
CA SER A 93 -6.09 -6.63 23.86
C SER A 93 -6.08 -6.51 22.32
N PRO A 94 -5.20 -7.25 21.62
CA PRO A 94 -5.29 -7.36 20.16
C PRO A 94 -6.71 -7.68 19.69
N PHE A 95 -7.07 -7.13 18.53
CA PHE A 95 -8.37 -7.21 17.85
C PHE A 95 -9.52 -6.42 18.47
N SER A 96 -9.30 -5.74 19.61
CA SER A 96 -10.25 -4.79 20.19
C SER A 96 -10.52 -3.63 19.23
N ASP A 97 -11.70 -3.03 19.31
CA ASP A 97 -12.04 -1.81 18.59
C ASP A 97 -12.04 -0.62 19.55
N ILE A 98 -11.39 0.47 19.16
CA ILE A 98 -11.33 1.73 19.91
C ILE A 98 -11.72 2.90 19.01
N THR A 99 -12.21 3.98 19.62
CA THR A 99 -12.45 5.24 18.92
C THR A 99 -11.28 6.19 19.14
N LEU A 100 -10.54 6.51 18.08
CA LEU A 100 -9.54 7.57 18.08
C LEU A 100 -10.18 8.90 17.70
N ARG A 101 -9.68 10.00 18.26
CA ARG A 101 -10.11 11.36 17.91
C ARG A 101 -8.96 12.16 17.34
N TYR A 102 -9.21 12.82 16.22
CA TYR A 102 -8.24 13.71 15.59
C TYR A 102 -8.79 15.13 15.54
N ASN A 103 -7.95 16.13 15.82
CA ASN A 103 -8.33 17.53 15.67
C ASN A 103 -8.44 17.95 14.20
N SER A 104 -8.78 19.22 13.95
CA SER A 104 -8.97 19.75 12.60
C SER A 104 -7.69 19.73 11.74
N GLN A 105 -6.52 19.65 12.38
CA GLN A 105 -5.18 19.58 11.80
C GLN A 105 -4.72 18.12 11.58
N GLY A 106 -5.53 17.13 11.97
CA GLY A 106 -5.21 15.71 11.83
C GLY A 106 -4.25 15.16 12.89
N GLN A 107 -4.07 15.88 14.00
CA GLN A 107 -3.27 15.44 15.15
C GLN A 107 -4.14 14.57 16.08
N LEU A 108 -3.55 13.51 16.62
CA LEU A 108 -4.23 12.61 17.55
C LEU A 108 -4.46 13.31 18.89
N CYS A 109 -5.71 13.37 19.32
CA CYS A 109 -6.10 13.89 20.61
C CYS A 109 -5.59 12.99 21.74
N ASP A 110 -5.24 13.57 22.89
CA ASP A 110 -4.92 12.83 24.11
C ASP A 110 -6.05 11.84 24.43
N VAL A 111 -5.71 10.57 24.50
CA VAL A 111 -6.59 9.51 24.96
C VAL A 111 -5.98 8.97 26.26
N GLU A 112 -6.75 8.98 27.34
CA GLU A 112 -6.32 8.44 28.63
C GLU A 112 -5.88 6.97 28.47
N GLY A 113 -4.74 6.61 29.07
CA GLY A 113 -4.17 5.26 28.96
C GLY A 113 -3.44 4.97 27.63
N THR A 114 -3.09 5.97 26.82
CA THR A 114 -2.32 5.74 25.58
C THR A 114 -0.85 6.11 25.71
N ASN A 115 0.01 5.22 25.21
CA ASN A 115 1.47 5.39 25.19
C ASN A 115 1.98 5.82 23.80
N VAL A 116 1.09 6.35 22.97
CA VAL A 116 1.39 6.84 21.62
C VAL A 116 2.10 8.21 21.74
N PRO A 117 3.24 8.44 21.06
CA PRO A 117 3.96 9.70 21.17
C PRO A 117 3.14 10.88 20.66
N SER A 118 3.40 12.05 21.24
CA SER A 118 3.04 13.37 20.67
C SER A 118 1.55 13.66 20.51
N THR A 119 0.69 13.07 21.34
CA THR A 119 -0.74 13.43 21.39
C THR A 119 -0.94 14.90 21.78
N VAL A 120 -2.07 15.49 21.38
CA VAL A 120 -2.42 16.88 21.70
C VAL A 120 -3.67 16.94 22.57
N THR A 121 -3.69 17.86 23.53
CA THR A 121 -4.90 18.11 24.31
C THR A 121 -5.94 18.77 23.40
N CYS A 122 -6.96 18.00 23.00
CA CYS A 122 -8.09 18.52 22.25
C CYS A 122 -9.11 19.11 23.22
N SER A 123 -9.62 20.30 22.88
CA SER A 123 -10.68 20.91 23.67
C SER A 123 -12.05 20.28 23.33
N LEU A 124 -12.97 20.27 24.29
CA LEU A 124 -14.32 19.73 24.12
C LEU A 124 -15.15 20.49 23.07
N ASP A 125 -14.77 21.73 22.77
CA ASP A 125 -15.37 22.58 21.74
C ASP A 125 -14.71 22.44 20.35
N GLU A 126 -13.59 21.71 20.26
CA GLU A 126 -12.91 21.48 19.01
C GLU A 126 -13.65 20.42 18.20
N THR A 127 -13.94 20.72 16.92
CA THR A 127 -14.51 19.72 16.01
C THR A 127 -13.48 18.61 15.79
N THR A 128 -13.63 17.53 16.55
CA THR A 128 -12.82 16.33 16.40
C THR A 128 -13.47 15.36 15.43
N LYS A 129 -12.64 14.71 14.62
CA LYS A 129 -13.06 13.59 13.78
C LYS A 129 -12.80 12.28 14.53
N ALA A 130 -13.88 11.56 14.81
CA ALA A 130 -13.81 10.20 15.34
C ALA A 130 -13.45 9.21 14.23
N VAL A 131 -12.53 8.29 14.52
CA VAL A 131 -12.11 7.20 13.63
C VAL A 131 -12.13 5.91 14.44
N GLU A 132 -12.92 4.94 14.00
CA GLU A 132 -12.89 3.59 14.55
C GLU A 132 -11.60 2.88 14.14
N GLN A 133 -10.92 2.29 15.12
CA GLN A 133 -9.63 1.66 14.99
C GLN A 133 -9.68 0.26 15.57
N LYS A 134 -9.41 -0.73 14.71
CA LYS A 134 -9.07 -2.08 15.18
C LYS A 134 -7.64 -2.11 15.69
N LEU A 135 -7.43 -2.53 16.93
CA LEU A 135 -6.11 -2.75 17.49
C LEU A 135 -5.55 -4.09 17.03
N TRP A 136 -4.24 -4.14 16.83
CA TRP A 136 -3.53 -5.31 16.32
C TRP A 136 -2.41 -5.72 17.28
N PRO A 137 -1.92 -6.97 17.23
CA PRO A 137 -0.62 -7.30 17.83
C PRO A 137 0.47 -6.41 17.22
N ASP A 138 1.57 -6.17 17.93
CA ASP A 138 2.74 -5.48 17.35
C ASP A 138 3.25 -6.24 16.12
N HIS A 139 3.26 -5.60 14.96
CA HIS A 139 3.64 -6.23 13.70
C HIS A 139 4.42 -5.26 12.81
N CYS A 140 5.23 -5.82 11.90
CA CYS A 140 5.96 -5.08 10.87
C CYS A 140 6.65 -3.81 11.40
N ILE A 141 7.35 -3.96 12.52
CA ILE A 141 8.02 -2.84 13.18
C ILE A 141 9.25 -2.47 12.37
N ALA A 142 9.38 -1.18 12.08
CA ALA A 142 10.45 -0.58 11.32
C ALA A 142 11.82 -1.07 11.81
N ASN A 143 12.64 -1.54 10.87
CA ASN A 143 14.00 -2.06 11.11
C ASN A 143 14.09 -3.33 11.97
N VAL A 144 12.98 -3.92 12.41
CA VAL A 144 13.01 -5.27 13.02
C VAL A 144 13.16 -6.29 11.89
N THR A 145 14.27 -7.04 11.90
CA THR A 145 14.62 -7.96 10.81
C THR A 145 14.31 -9.42 11.10
N THR A 146 14.14 -9.78 12.38
CA THR A 146 13.90 -11.16 12.84
C THR A 146 12.70 -11.24 13.79
N GLY A 147 12.19 -12.47 14.00
CA GLY A 147 11.04 -12.70 14.86
C GLY A 147 9.70 -12.28 14.23
N GLY A 148 8.61 -12.44 15.00
CA GLY A 148 7.25 -12.26 14.49
C GLY A 148 6.86 -10.81 14.18
N ALA A 149 7.58 -9.82 14.72
CA ALA A 149 7.39 -8.41 14.40
C ALA A 149 8.20 -7.93 13.18
N SER A 150 8.94 -8.84 12.53
CA SER A 150 9.84 -8.47 11.42
C SER A 150 9.10 -7.79 10.27
N SER A 151 9.60 -6.61 9.89
CA SER A 151 9.11 -5.84 8.75
C SER A 151 9.78 -6.23 7.43
N GLU A 152 10.59 -7.28 7.41
CA GLU A 152 11.24 -7.76 6.20
C GLU A 152 10.26 -8.38 5.21
N ILE A 153 10.58 -8.25 3.93
CA ILE A 153 9.88 -8.98 2.87
C ILE A 153 10.07 -10.48 3.08
N ALA A 154 9.04 -11.24 2.72
CA ALA A 154 9.05 -12.69 2.82
C ALA A 154 10.24 -13.34 2.12
N GLU A 155 10.79 -14.36 2.74
CA GLU A 155 11.80 -15.19 2.09
C GLU A 155 11.18 -15.94 0.90
N GLY A 156 11.91 -16.00 -0.22
CA GLY A 156 11.44 -16.65 -1.44
C GLY A 156 10.54 -15.79 -2.33
N LEU A 157 10.10 -14.60 -1.90
CA LEU A 157 9.50 -13.63 -2.82
C LEU A 157 10.59 -13.09 -3.74
N LEU A 158 10.41 -13.26 -5.06
CA LEU A 158 11.34 -12.74 -6.04
C LEU A 158 11.26 -11.22 -6.04
N THR A 159 12.39 -10.57 -5.79
CA THR A 159 12.57 -9.12 -5.90
C THR A 159 13.72 -8.80 -6.85
N THR A 160 13.79 -7.55 -7.32
CA THR A 160 14.86 -7.05 -8.18
C THR A 160 15.31 -5.67 -7.71
N HIS A 161 16.49 -5.23 -8.18
CA HIS A 161 17.00 -3.89 -7.90
C HIS A 161 16.15 -2.76 -8.50
N ASN A 162 15.25 -3.06 -9.44
CA ASN A 162 14.36 -2.10 -10.08
C ASN A 162 12.99 -1.99 -9.39
N ASP A 163 12.75 -2.79 -8.36
CA ASP A 163 11.49 -2.73 -7.64
C ASP A 163 11.41 -1.45 -6.80
N ILE A 164 10.24 -0.79 -6.83
CA ILE A 164 9.97 0.37 -5.98
C ILE A 164 9.35 -0.10 -4.67
N TYR A 165 9.88 0.37 -3.55
CA TYR A 165 9.31 0.10 -2.23
C TYR A 165 8.57 1.32 -1.71
N VAL A 166 7.31 1.12 -1.32
CA VAL A 166 6.47 2.14 -0.69
C VAL A 166 6.20 1.74 0.74
N LEU A 167 6.76 2.50 1.69
CA LEU A 167 6.51 2.31 3.11
C LEU A 167 5.17 2.96 3.48
N LYS A 168 4.38 2.30 4.33
CA LYS A 168 3.13 2.83 4.89
C LYS A 168 3.04 2.51 6.38
N GLY A 169 2.24 3.31 7.10
CA GLY A 169 2.06 3.14 8.55
C GLY A 169 3.24 3.65 9.40
N ASP A 170 4.10 4.49 8.82
CA ASP A 170 5.29 5.07 9.48
C ASP A 170 4.96 6.26 10.40
N ASN A 171 3.80 6.89 10.22
CA ASN A 171 3.30 7.88 11.16
C ASN A 171 2.64 7.20 12.37
N CYS A 172 3.34 7.20 13.51
CA CYS A 172 2.90 6.60 14.77
C CYS A 172 1.50 6.95 15.24
N GLN A 173 0.96 8.09 14.83
CA GLN A 173 -0.29 8.63 15.35
C GLN A 173 -1.48 8.41 14.42
N VAL A 174 -1.23 8.04 13.16
CA VAL A 174 -2.25 8.10 12.11
C VAL A 174 -2.46 6.72 11.51
N ARG A 175 -3.69 6.24 11.63
CA ARG A 175 -4.23 5.29 10.66
C ARG A 175 -4.65 6.06 9.41
N LYS A 176 -4.08 5.73 8.25
CA LYS A 176 -4.58 6.26 6.98
C LYS A 176 -6.03 5.76 6.82
N PRO A 177 -7.03 6.65 6.72
CA PRO A 177 -8.42 6.22 6.61
C PRO A 177 -8.62 5.43 5.31
N GLU A 178 -9.44 4.38 5.40
CA GLU A 178 -9.78 3.43 4.32
C GLU A 178 -10.35 4.10 3.05
N ASN A 179 -10.67 5.39 3.10
CA ASN A 179 -11.38 6.11 2.05
C ASN A 179 -10.47 6.87 1.06
N LYS A 180 -9.13 6.68 1.08
CA LYS A 180 -8.23 7.30 0.09
C LYS A 180 -7.14 6.41 -0.53
N CYS A 181 -7.03 5.13 -0.17
CA CYS A 181 -6.22 4.15 -0.92
C CYS A 181 -6.93 2.79 -0.92
N VAL A 182 -6.77 2.06 -2.03
CA VAL A 182 -7.42 0.80 -2.40
C VAL A 182 -7.51 -0.18 -1.21
N ASN A 183 -8.74 -0.65 -0.92
CA ASN A 183 -9.04 -1.78 -0.04
C ASN A 183 -8.18 -3.00 -0.41
N LEU A 184 -7.00 -3.16 0.19
CA LEU A 184 -6.14 -4.32 -0.06
C LEU A 184 -5.57 -4.97 1.21
N MET A 185 -6.05 -4.58 2.39
CA MET A 185 -5.97 -5.38 3.61
C MET A 185 -7.22 -5.17 4.46
N CYS A 186 -8.13 -6.14 4.40
CA CYS A 186 -9.13 -6.39 5.44
C CYS A 186 -8.67 -7.59 6.25
#